data_AF-A0A734A125-F1
#
_entry.id   AF-A0A734A125-F1
#
_cell.length_a   1.000
_cell.length_b   1.000
_cell.length_c   1.000
_cell.angle_alpha   90.00
_cell.angle_beta   90.00
_cell.angle_gamma   90.00
#
_symmetry.space_group_name_H-M   'P 1'
#
loop_
_entity.id
_entity.type
_entity.pdbx_description
1 polymer ?
#
loop_
_entity_poly.entity_id
_entity_poly.type
_entity_poly.pdbx_seq_one_letter_code
_entity_poly.pdbx_strand_id
1 'polypeptide(L)' 'MSCFTSPAIMEMLGHYKWRVYEPFRFYLSEDKNDVIEVPVGFVTDLATVPRIFW' A
#
# COMPACT_ATOMS: atom_id res chain seq x y z
N MET A 1 -2.89 14.25 -5.94
CA MET A 1 -1.59 13.70 -5.50
C MET A 1 -1.88 12.72 -4.38
N SER A 2 -1.43 11.46 -4.44
CA SER A 2 -1.63 10.53 -3.31
C SER A 2 -0.78 10.99 -2.13
N CYS A 3 -1.42 11.20 -0.98
CA CYS A 3 -0.75 11.68 0.22
C CYS A 3 -0.42 10.46 1.08
N PHE A 4 0.82 9.96 0.99
CA PHE A 4 1.33 8.96 1.94
C PHE A 4 1.45 9.62 3.31
N THR A 5 0.44 9.47 4.15
CA THR A 5 0.39 10.08 5.49
C THR A 5 0.98 9.17 6.58
N SER A 6 1.35 7.94 6.24
CA SER A 6 2.04 7.01 7.14
C SER A 6 3.07 6.19 6.37
N PRO A 7 4.31 6.05 6.88
CA PRO A 7 5.31 5.21 6.25
C PRO A 7 4.84 3.75 6.31
N ALA A 8 4.86 3.06 5.16
CA ALA A 8 4.51 1.65 5.11
C ALA A 8 5.69 0.80 5.58
N ILE A 9 5.47 -0.04 6.60
CA ILE A 9 6.48 -0.96 7.13
C ILE A 9 6.29 -2.31 6.45
N MET A 10 7.31 -2.76 5.73
CA MET A 10 7.27 -3.98 4.93
C MET A 10 8.53 -4.83 5.12
N GLU A 11 8.37 -6.14 4.97
CA GLU A 11 9.44 -7.14 4.96
C GLU A 11 9.70 -7.59 3.51
N MET A 12 10.97 -7.64 3.09
CA MET A 12 11.33 -8.14 1.75
C MET A 12 11.37 -9.67 1.76
N LEU A 13 10.52 -10.30 0.92
CA LEU A 13 10.47 -11.77 0.78
C LEU A 13 11.42 -12.30 -0.33
N GLY A 14 12.05 -11.40 -1.10
CA GLY A 14 12.87 -11.72 -2.27
C GLY A 14 12.10 -11.63 -3.59
N HIS A 15 12.81 -11.70 -4.72
CA HIS A 15 12.23 -11.54 -6.07
C HIS A 15 11.34 -10.30 -6.24
N TYR A 16 11.75 -9.17 -5.64
CA TYR A 16 10.99 -7.91 -5.63
C TYR A 16 9.60 -8.01 -4.97
N LYS A 17 9.34 -9.05 -4.16
CA LYS A 17 8.13 -9.16 -3.38
C LYS A 17 8.33 -8.62 -1.97
N TRP A 18 7.35 -7.85 -1.54
CA TRP A 18 7.28 -7.21 -0.25
C TRP A 18 6.03 -7.68 0.46
N ARG A 19 6.16 -8.01 1.74
CA ARG A 19 5.06 -8.36 2.62
C ARG A 19 4.81 -7.20 3.57
N VAL A 20 3.57 -6.78 3.66
CA VAL A 20 3.15 -5.77 4.63
C VAL A 20 3.29 -6.34 6.04
N TYR A 21 4.13 -5.71 6.87
CA TYR A 21 4.39 -6.16 8.25
C TYR A 21 3.38 -5.55 9.22
N GLU A 22 2.99 -4.29 8.98
CA GLU A 22 1.93 -3.60 9.73
C GLU A 22 0.87 -3.05 8.75
N PRO A 23 -0.42 -3.14 9.10
CA PRO A 23 -1.47 -2.61 8.25
C PRO A 23 -1.32 -1.09 8.12
N PHE A 24 -1.56 -0.55 6.93
CA PHE A 24 -1.48 0.89 6.69
C PHE A 24 -2.63 1.37 5.81
N ARG A 25 -2.86 2.68 5.86
CA ARG A 25 -3.89 3.37 5.08
C ARG A 25 -3.26 4.13 3.93
N PHE A 26 -3.77 3.90 2.73
CA PHE A 26 -3.39 4.62 1.53
C PHE A 26 -4.53 5.56 1.13
N TYR A 27 -4.27 6.86 1.10
CA TYR A 27 -5.26 7.88 0.75
C TYR A 27 -5.07 8.30 -0.71
N LEU A 28 -6.12 8.11 -1.52
CA LEU A 28 -6.10 8.45 -2.96
C LEU A 28 -6.25 9.96 -3.19
N SER A 29 -6.91 10.65 -2.26
CA SER A 29 -7.29 12.06 -2.36
C SER A 29 -6.72 12.85 -1.18
N GLU A 30 -6.39 14.13 -1.39
CA GLU A 30 -5.89 15.02 -0.34
C GLU A 30 -6.93 15.26 0.77
N ASP A 31 -8.21 15.19 0.41
CA ASP A 31 -9.34 15.29 1.35
C ASP A 31 -9.50 14.07 2.25
N LYS A 32 -8.67 13.03 2.07
CA LYS A 32 -8.70 11.77 2.85
C LYS A 32 -10.02 11.00 2.81
N ASN A 33 -10.94 11.35 1.93
CA ASN A 33 -12.24 10.67 1.77
C ASN A 33 -12.09 9.27 1.15
N ASP A 34 -11.11 9.10 0.26
CA ASP A 34 -10.85 7.85 -0.43
C ASP A 34 -9.67 7.13 0.23
N VAL A 35 -9.98 6.13 1.07
CA VAL A 35 -9.01 5.36 1.82
C VAL A 35 -9.01 3.89 1.43
N ILE A 36 -7.82 3.34 1.23
CA ILE A 36 -7.58 1.92 1.03
C ILE A 36 -6.83 1.40 2.26
N GLU A 37 -7.43 0.45 2.97
CA GLU A 37 -6.76 -0.26 4.06
C GLU A 37 -6.01 -1.46 3.49
N VAL A 38 -4.70 -1.46 3.66
CA VAL A 38 -3.84 -2.58 3.24
C VAL A 38 -3.58 -3.45 4.46
N PRO A 39 -4.02 -4.73 4.48
CA PRO A 39 -3.90 -5.58 5.64
C PRO A 39 -2.47 -6.12 5.83
N VAL A 40 -2.16 -6.50 7.07
CA VAL A 40 -0.93 -7.25 7.37
C VAL A 40 -0.88 -8.54 6.56
N GLY A 41 0.31 -8.85 6.05
CA GLY A 41 0.54 -10.03 5.22
C GLY A 41 0.18 -9.87 3.74
N PHE A 42 -0.34 -8.71 3.31
CA PHE A 42 -0.50 -8.41 1.89
C PHE A 42 0.86 -8.45 1.18
N VAL A 43 0.93 -9.17 0.06
CA VAL A 43 2.15 -9.30 -0.74
C VAL A 43 2.02 -8.44 -1.99
N THR A 44 2.96 -7.51 -2.18
CA THR A 44 3.01 -6.58 -3.31
C THR A 44 4.38 -6.58 -3.96
N ASP A 45 4.45 -6.27 -5.24
CA ASP A 45 5.70 -6.07 -5.97
C ASP A 45 6.12 -4.59 -6.05
N LEU A 46 5.32 -3.68 -5.47
CA LEU A 46 5.46 -2.22 -5.54
C LEU A 46 5.51 -1.64 -6.97
N ALA A 47 5.29 -2.46 -7.99
CA ALA A 47 5.38 -2.10 -9.41
C ALA A 47 4.01 -2.17 -10.10
N THR A 48 3.11 -2.99 -9.57
CA THR A 48 1.77 -3.21 -10.13
C THR A 48 0.74 -2.44 -9.29
N VAL A 49 0.21 -1.35 -9.84
CA VAL A 49 -1.02 -0.75 -9.34
C VAL A 49 -2.17 -1.72 -9.69
N PRO A 50 -2.94 -2.24 -8.71
CA PRO A 50 -4.06 -3.12 -9.01
C PRO A 50 -5.04 -2.41 -9.97
N ARG A 51 -5.41 -3.05 -11.08
CA ARG A 51 -6.31 -2.47 -12.11
C ARG A 51 -7.70 -2.04 -11.60
N ILE A 52 -8.06 -2.44 -10.38
CA ILE A 52 -9.26 -1.98 -9.67
C ILE A 52 -9.19 -0.49 -9.32
N PHE A 53 -7.98 0.08 -9.26
CA PHE A 53 -7.74 1.51 -8.99
C PHE A 53 -7.50 2.32 -10.27
N TRP A 54 -7.92 1.80 -11.44
CA TRP A 54 -7.84 2.46 -12.75
C TRP A 54 -9.24 2.76 -13.30
#